data_AF-A0A1A8H7V2-F1
#
_entry.id   AF-A0A1A8H7V2-F1
#
_cell.length_a   1.000
_cell.length_b   1.000
_cell.length_c   1.000
_cell.angle_alpha   90.00
_cell.angle_beta   90.00
_cell.angle_gamma   90.00
#
_symmetry.space_group_name_H-M   'P 1'
#
loop_
_entity.id
_entity.type
_entity.pdbx_description
1 polymer ?
#
loop_
_entity_poly.entity_id
_entity_poly.type
_entity_poly.pdbx_seq_one_letter_code
_entity_poly.pdbx_strand_id
1 'polypeptide(L)'
;MYPLHRQREQPIFSARAHVFQIDPATKRNWLPASKHAVTVSFFYDASRSVYRIISVGGTKAIINSTITPNMTFTKTSQKFGQWAD
;
A
#
# COMPACT_ATOMS: atom_id res chain seq x y z
N MET A 1 34.43 6.36 -4.04
CA MET A 1 33.38 6.83 -3.12
C MET A 1 32.05 6.25 -3.58
N TYR A 2 31.59 5.17 -2.95
CA TYR A 2 30.25 4.63 -3.19
C TYR A 2 29.25 5.50 -2.43
N PRO A 3 28.11 5.93 -3.02
CA PRO A 3 27.16 6.76 -2.31
C PRO A 3 26.65 5.97 -1.10
N LEU A 4 26.67 6.61 0.07
CA LEU A 4 26.14 6.08 1.31
C LEU A 4 24.79 5.40 1.04
N HIS A 5 24.64 4.20 1.56
CA HIS A 5 23.36 3.55 1.82
C HIS A 5 22.32 4.62 2.16
N ARG A 6 21.45 4.94 1.19
CA ARG A 6 20.22 5.69 1.40
C ARG A 6 19.59 5.05 2.64
N GLN A 7 19.55 5.76 3.77
CA GLN A 7 18.78 5.30 4.92
C GLN A 7 17.43 4.91 4.33
N ARG A 8 17.15 3.60 4.28
CA ARG A 8 15.93 3.09 3.67
C ARG A 8 14.83 3.84 4.39
N GLU A 9 13.98 4.54 3.64
CA GLU A 9 12.85 5.30 4.20
C GLU A 9 12.19 4.40 5.24
N GLN A 10 12.21 4.80 6.51
CA GLN A 10 11.61 3.99 7.57
C GLN A 10 10.11 4.18 7.51
N PRO A 11 9.32 3.11 7.71
CA PRO A 11 7.88 3.25 7.70
C PRO A 11 7.44 4.11 8.90
N ILE A 12 6.56 5.07 8.63
CA ILE A 12 5.92 5.90 9.67
C ILE A 12 4.97 5.03 10.50
N PHE A 13 4.26 4.13 9.81
CA PHE A 13 3.34 3.18 10.41
C PHE A 13 3.36 1.87 9.61
N SER A 14 3.18 0.75 10.29
CA SER A 14 3.07 -0.57 9.67
C SER A 14 1.96 -1.38 10.33
N ALA A 15 1.17 -2.08 9.52
CA ALA A 15 0.17 -3.03 9.96
C ALA A 15 0.20 -4.32 9.12
N ARG A 16 -0.45 -5.37 9.60
CA ARG A 16 -0.57 -6.65 8.88
C ARG A 16 -2.00 -6.79 8.35
N ALA A 17 -2.15 -7.03 7.05
CA ALA A 17 -3.45 -7.19 6.41
C ALA A 17 -3.39 -8.15 5.22
N HIS A 18 -4.51 -8.79 4.91
CA HIS A 18 -4.71 -9.43 3.60
C HIS A 18 -5.05 -8.34 2.59
N VAL A 19 -4.36 -8.33 1.45
CA VAL A 19 -4.56 -7.33 0.39
C VAL A 19 -5.42 -7.91 -0.72
N PHE A 20 -6.38 -7.10 -1.15
CA PHE A 20 -7.28 -7.38 -2.27
C PHE A 20 -7.24 -6.21 -3.26
N GLN A 21 -7.51 -6.48 -4.52
CA GLN A 21 -7.74 -5.48 -5.56
C GLN A 21 -9.10 -5.72 -6.19
N ILE A 22 -9.78 -4.65 -6.62
CA ILE A 22 -11.01 -4.82 -7.38
C ILE A 22 -10.66 -5.27 -8.79
N ASP A 23 -11.39 -6.25 -9.30
CA ASP A 23 -11.26 -6.69 -10.68
C ASP A 23 -11.54 -5.49 -11.62
N PRO A 24 -10.57 -5.10 -12.47
CA PRO A 24 -10.72 -3.93 -13.33
C PRO A 24 -11.80 -4.13 -14.41
N ALA A 25 -12.10 -5.38 -14.80
CA ALA A 25 -13.10 -5.68 -15.81
C ALA A 25 -14.53 -5.56 -15.24
N THR A 26 -14.77 -6.14 -14.06
CA THR A 26 -16.12 -6.19 -13.47
C THR A 26 -16.41 -5.05 -12.51
N LYS A 27 -15.38 -4.40 -11.94
CA LYS A 27 -15.48 -3.35 -10.91
C LYS A 27 -16.38 -3.73 -9.72
N ARG A 28 -16.51 -5.02 -9.44
CA ARG A 28 -17.40 -5.55 -8.39
C ARG A 28 -16.74 -6.65 -7.57
N ASN A 29 -15.89 -7.46 -8.17
CA ASN A 29 -15.28 -8.60 -7.51
C ASN A 29 -13.95 -8.22 -6.85
N TRP A 30 -13.75 -8.67 -5.62
CA TRP A 30 -12.47 -8.54 -4.91
C TRP A 30 -11.57 -9.73 -5.23
N LEU A 31 -10.42 -9.47 -5.85
CA LEU A 31 -9.40 -10.47 -6.16
C LEU A 31 -8.29 -10.42 -5.10
N PRO A 32 -7.88 -11.57 -4.53
CA PRO A 32 -6.80 -11.60 -3.54
C PRO A 32 -5.47 -11.27 -4.22
N ALA A 33 -4.81 -10.20 -3.76
CA ALA A 33 -3.47 -9.82 -4.23
C ALA A 33 -2.36 -10.47 -3.38
N SER A 34 -2.72 -11.09 -2.25
CA SER A 34 -1.83 -11.81 -1.35
C SER A 34 -2.50 -13.08 -0.79
N LYS A 35 -1.76 -14.19 -0.69
CA LYS A 35 -2.27 -15.46 -0.10
C LYS A 35 -2.33 -15.43 1.43
N HIS A 36 -1.42 -14.68 2.05
CA HIS A 36 -1.33 -14.52 3.51
C HIS A 36 -1.34 -13.04 3.85
N ALA A 37 -1.56 -12.71 5.12
CA ALA A 37 -1.37 -11.35 5.58
C ALA A 37 0.06 -10.87 5.26
N VAL A 38 0.16 -9.67 4.72
CA VAL A 38 1.41 -8.99 4.38
C VAL A 38 1.52 -7.72 5.20
N THR A 39 2.74 -7.19 5.31
CA THR A 39 2.96 -5.89 5.94
C THR A 39 2.54 -4.79 4.96
N VAL A 40 1.70 -3.88 5.42
CA VAL A 40 1.27 -2.68 4.70
C VAL A 40 1.77 -1.49 5.51
N SER A 41 2.55 -0.63 4.88
CA SER A 41 3.27 0.43 5.56
C SER A 41 3.07 1.78 4.88
N PHE A 42 3.02 2.84 5.69
CA PHE A 42 3.02 4.22 5.24
C PHE A 42 4.45 4.75 5.25
N PHE A 43 4.88 5.32 4.13
CA PHE A 43 6.18 5.96 3.96
C PHE A 43 6.00 7.42 3.56
N TYR A 44 6.97 8.25 3.91
CA TYR A 44 7.14 9.56 3.31
C TYR A 44 8.32 9.53 2.34
N ASP A 45 8.04 9.69 1.05
CA ASP A 45 9.04 9.77 -0.02
C ASP A 45 9.51 11.23 -0.12
N ALA A 46 10.61 11.54 0.55
CA ALA A 46 11.17 12.89 0.63
C ALA A 46 11.65 13.42 -0.74
N SER A 47 11.94 12.53 -1.70
CA SER A 47 12.36 12.95 -3.05
C SER A 47 11.21 13.49 -3.90
N ARG A 48 9.99 13.07 -3.57
CA ARG A 48 8.75 13.49 -4.25
C ARG A 48 7.85 14.35 -3.35
N SER A 49 8.19 14.49 -2.08
CA SER A 49 7.38 15.17 -1.06
C SER A 49 5.96 14.62 -0.98
N VAL A 50 5.82 13.29 -1.01
CA VAL A 50 4.51 12.60 -0.96
C VAL A 50 4.50 11.47 0.07
N TYR A 51 3.32 11.15 0.57
CA TYR A 51 3.10 9.94 1.36
C TYR A 51 2.68 8.79 0.47
N ARG A 52 3.14 7.57 0.78
CA ARG A 52 2.87 6.37 0.00
C ARG A 52 2.49 5.20 0.88
N ILE A 53 1.52 4.42 0.44
CA ILE A 53 1.21 3.12 1.02
C ILE A 53 1.97 2.08 0.20
N ILE A 54 2.84 1.32 0.86
CA ILE A 54 3.67 0.30 0.21
C ILE A 54 3.44 -1.05 0.90
N SER A 55 3.28 -2.09 0.09
CA SER A 55 3.28 -3.48 0.54
C SER A 55 3.96 -4.36 -0.49
N VAL A 56 4.78 -5.31 -0.03
CA VAL A 56 5.56 -6.22 -0.89
C VAL A 56 5.21 -7.66 -0.50
N GLY A 57 4.88 -8.48 -1.48
CA GLY A 57 4.72 -9.93 -1.32
C GLY A 57 5.84 -10.67 -2.02
N GLY A 58 6.69 -11.33 -1.24
CA GLY A 58 7.91 -11.93 -1.78
C GLY A 58 8.82 -10.85 -2.37
N THR A 59 9.06 -10.91 -3.67
CA THR A 59 9.86 -9.92 -4.42
C THR A 59 9.03 -8.90 -5.19
N LYS A 60 7.70 -9.02 -5.18
CA LYS A 60 6.80 -8.17 -5.99
C LYS A 60 6.09 -7.14 -5.12
N ALA A 61 6.09 -5.87 -5.55
CA ALA A 61 5.23 -4.85 -4.95
C ALA A 61 3.76 -5.18 -5.22
N ILE A 62 2.97 -5.28 -4.15
CA ILE A 62 1.53 -5.54 -4.20
C ILE A 62 0.77 -4.21 -4.11
N ILE A 63 1.21 -3.32 -3.21
CA ILE A 63 0.67 -1.97 -3.07
C ILE A 63 1.82 -1.00 -3.29
N ASN A 64 1.57 0.00 -4.11
CA ASN A 64 2.44 1.14 -4.30
C ASN A 64 1.60 2.37 -4.64
N SER A 65 0.87 2.86 -3.65
CA SER A 65 -0.15 3.89 -3.80
C SER A 65 0.36 5.23 -3.28
N THR A 66 0.19 6.30 -4.06
CA THR A 66 0.53 7.66 -3.60
C THR A 66 -0.72 8.28 -2.98
N ILE A 67 -0.61 8.75 -1.74
CA ILE A 67 -1.73 9.37 -1.05
C ILE A 67 -1.94 10.77 -1.60
N THR A 68 -3.11 11.00 -2.18
CA THR A 68 -3.54 12.32 -2.68
C THR A 68 -4.50 12.99 -1.71
N PRO A 69 -4.63 14.34 -1.71
CA PRO A 69 -5.56 15.03 -0.80
C PRO A 69 -7.03 14.62 -0.95
N ASN A 70 -7.43 14.18 -2.14
CA ASN A 70 -8.82 13.76 -2.44
C ASN A 70 -9.04 12.26 -2.23
N MET A 71 -8.01 11.51 -1.84
CA MET A 71 -8.09 10.08 -1.57
C MET A 71 -8.94 9.83 -0.32
N THR A 72 -9.91 8.92 -0.43
CA THR A 72 -10.80 8.56 0.69
C THR A 72 -10.65 7.09 1.03
N PHE A 73 -10.40 6.79 2.31
CA PHE A 73 -10.46 5.44 2.84
C PHE A 73 -11.84 5.16 3.45
N THR A 74 -12.57 4.21 2.86
CA THR A 74 -13.92 3.84 3.30
C THR A 74 -13.88 2.48 4.00
N LYS A 75 -14.37 2.43 5.24
CA LYS A 75 -14.63 1.17 5.94
C LYS A 75 -15.95 0.59 5.41
N THR A 76 -15.92 -0.61 4.86
CA THR A 76 -17.13 -1.29 4.35
C THR A 76 -17.58 -2.43 5.24
N SER A 77 -16.74 -2.86 6.19
CA SER A 77 -17.14 -3.71 7.31
C SER A 77 -16.29 -3.43 8.55
N GLN A 78 -16.52 -4.17 9.64
CA GLN A 78 -15.76 -4.05 10.88
C GLN A 78 -14.25 -4.28 10.69
N LYS A 79 -13.85 -5.11 9.71
CA LYS A 79 -12.44 -5.53 9.51
C LYS A 79 -11.97 -5.36 8.07
N PHE A 80 -12.74 -4.67 7.23
CA PHE A 80 -12.41 -4.43 5.83
C PHE A 80 -12.66 -2.98 5.44
N GLY A 81 -11.71 -2.41 4.71
CA GLY A 81 -11.81 -1.07 4.15
C GLY A 81 -11.04 -0.99 2.83
N GLN A 82 -11.35 0.04 2.07
CA GLN A 82 -10.86 0.23 0.71
C GLN A 82 -10.57 1.69 0.42
N TRP A 83 -9.77 1.94 -0.61
CA TRP A 83 -9.60 3.23 -1.23
C TRP A 83 -9.54 3.03 -2.75
N ALA A 84 -9.75 4.11 -3.50
CA ALA A 84 -9.44 4.15 -4.92
C ALA A 84 -8.12 4.89 -5.10
N ASP A 85 -7.26 4.33 -5.96
CA ASP A 85 -6.02 4.94 -6.47
C ASP A 85 -6.21 5.18 -7.97
#